data_AF-A0A2M8TWV0-F1
#
_entry.id   AF-A0A2M8TWV0-F1
#
_cell.length_a   1.000
_cell.length_b   1.000
_cell.length_c   1.000
_cell.angle_alpha   90.00
_cell.angle_beta   90.00
_cell.angle_gamma   90.00
#
_symmetry.space_group_name_H-M   'P 1'
#
loop_
_entity.id
_entity.type
_entity.pdbx_description
1 polymer ?
#
loop_
_entity_poly.entity_id
_entity_poly.type
_entity_poly.pdbx_seq_one_letter_code
_entity_poly.pdbx_strand_id
1 'polypeptide(L)' 'MNSTPTDQGGVGRRKCAACAYEVGYNAGYNLNGDFNIKSVLENLEESQAGEQRYKSPHVAFALGYYKGICQRTNDDN' A
#
# COMPACT_ATOMS: atom_id res chain seq x y z
N MET A 1 -8.15 31.38 17.20
CA MET A 1 -6.97 30.53 17.51
C MET A 1 -7.48 29.21 18.04
N ASN A 2 -7.18 28.12 17.34
CA ASN A 2 -6.94 26.77 17.86
C ASN A 2 -6.84 25.84 16.65
N SER A 3 -5.70 25.90 15.99
CA SER A 3 -5.26 24.95 14.97
C SER A 3 -5.20 23.58 15.66
N THR A 4 -6.17 22.71 15.39
CA THR A 4 -6.15 21.33 15.88
C THR A 4 -4.84 20.67 15.44
N PRO A 5 -4.21 19.87 16.32
CA PRO A 5 -2.85 19.40 16.10
C PRO A 5 -2.77 18.68 14.76
N THR A 6 -2.00 19.28 13.85
CA THR A 6 -1.74 18.73 12.53
C THR A 6 -1.04 17.40 12.71
N ASP A 7 -1.74 16.35 12.29
CA ASP A 7 -1.23 15.02 11.94
C ASP A 7 -0.78 14.11 13.11
N GLN A 8 -1.75 13.41 13.70
CA GLN A 8 -1.55 12.17 14.49
C GLN A 8 -1.35 10.94 13.57
N GLY A 9 -1.02 11.17 12.30
CA GLY A 9 -1.01 10.18 11.23
C GLY A 9 0.40 9.78 10.84
N GLY A 10 0.94 8.70 11.42
CA GLY A 10 2.22 8.13 10.94
C GLY A 10 2.26 7.97 9.41
N VAL A 11 3.48 7.98 8.83
CA VAL A 11 3.76 8.06 7.38
C VAL A 11 2.77 7.23 6.54
N GLY A 12 1.95 7.91 5.76
CA GLY A 12 1.02 7.30 4.80
C GLY A 12 -0.35 6.90 5.34
N ARG A 13 -0.72 7.15 6.60
CA ARG A 13 -2.00 6.70 7.18
C ARG A 13 -3.28 7.20 6.49
N ARG A 14 -3.20 8.16 5.55
CA ARG A 14 -4.33 8.65 4.75
C ARG A 14 -4.44 7.99 3.38
N LYS A 15 -3.41 7.24 2.95
CA LYS A 15 -3.35 6.61 1.63
C LYS A 15 -4.17 5.33 1.58
N CYS A 16 -4.79 5.07 0.44
CA CYS A 16 -5.63 3.90 0.20
C CYS A 16 -4.85 2.58 0.37
N ALA A 17 -5.08 1.86 1.47
CA ALA A 17 -4.43 0.58 1.73
C ALA A 17 -4.81 -0.52 0.73
N ALA A 18 -6.05 -0.52 0.21
CA ALA A 18 -6.47 -1.45 -0.82
C ALA A 18 -5.69 -1.23 -2.14
N CYS A 19 -5.56 0.03 -2.54
CA CYS A 19 -4.78 0.44 -3.70
C CYS A 19 -3.30 0.06 -3.52
N ALA A 20 -2.74 0.25 -2.32
CA ALA A 20 -1.38 -0.18 -2.01
C ALA A 20 -1.20 -1.71 -2.17
N TYR A 21 -2.19 -2.50 -1.72
CA TYR A 21 -2.18 -3.95 -1.91
C TYR A 21 -2.20 -4.34 -3.38
N GLU A 22 -3.04 -3.72 -4.20
CA GLU A 22 -3.13 -4.01 -5.64
C GLU A 22 -1.82 -3.69 -6.37
N VAL A 23 -1.21 -2.53 -6.08
CA VAL A 23 0.09 -2.17 -6.67
C VAL A 23 1.16 -3.16 -6.23
N GLY A 24 1.19 -3.52 -4.94
CA GLY A 24 2.10 -4.54 -4.42
C GLY A 24 1.91 -5.89 -5.12
N TYR A 25 0.67 -6.36 -5.24
CA TYR A 25 0.32 -7.61 -5.91
C TYR A 25 0.82 -7.65 -7.35
N ASN A 26 0.58 -6.59 -8.12
CA ASN A 26 1.05 -6.50 -9.50
C ASN A 26 2.58 -6.48 -9.57
N ALA A 27 3.26 -5.74 -8.69
CA ALA A 27 4.73 -5.75 -8.65
C ALA A 27 5.28 -7.15 -8.34
N GLY A 28 4.67 -7.85 -7.39
CA GLY A 28 5.05 -9.22 -7.00
C GLY A 28 4.78 -10.24 -8.10
N TYR A 29 3.64 -10.16 -8.77
CA TYR A 29 3.28 -11.04 -9.88
C TYR A 29 4.27 -10.91 -11.04
N ASN A 30 4.71 -9.68 -11.33
CA ASN A 30 5.70 -9.41 -12.37
C ASN A 30 7.16 -9.65 -11.92
N LEU A 31 7.39 -10.14 -10.68
CA LEU A 31 8.71 -10.29 -10.06
C LEU A 31 9.55 -9.00 -10.12
N ASN A 32 8.90 -7.83 -10.11
CA ASN A 32 9.59 -6.56 -10.16
C ASN A 32 10.15 -6.23 -8.76
N GLY A 33 11.46 -6.37 -8.58
CA GLY A 33 12.16 -5.99 -7.35
C GLY A 33 12.61 -4.52 -7.28
N ASP A 34 12.48 -3.78 -8.38
CA ASP A 34 12.90 -2.38 -8.45
C ASP A 34 11.70 -1.46 -8.23
N PHE A 35 11.44 -1.15 -6.95
CA PHE A 35 10.41 -0.20 -6.56
C PHE A 35 10.80 0.56 -5.29
N ASN A 36 10.41 1.83 -5.25
CA ASN A 36 10.49 2.65 -4.05
C ASN A 36 9.12 2.72 -3.38
N ILE A 37 8.96 2.02 -2.24
CA ILE A 37 7.68 1.95 -1.52
C ILE A 37 7.16 3.35 -1.17
N LYS A 38 8.04 4.27 -0.76
CA LYS A 38 7.63 5.65 -0.43
C LYS A 38 7.01 6.35 -1.64
N SER A 39 7.66 6.27 -2.80
CA SER A 39 7.14 6.84 -4.05
C SER A 39 5.82 6.19 -4.49
N VAL A 40 5.72 4.87 -4.38
CA VAL A 40 4.46 4.15 -4.65
C VAL A 40 3.34 4.72 -3.80
N LEU A 41 3.55 4.86 -2.49
CA LEU A 41 2.53 5.31 -1.55
C LEU A 41 2.18 6.79 -1.72
N GLU A 42 3.14 7.66 -2.06
CA GLU A 42 2.89 9.07 -2.35
C GLU A 42 1.95 9.26 -3.55
N ASN A 43 2.06 8.39 -4.56
CA ASN A 43 1.23 8.39 -5.76
C ASN A 43 -0.14 7.72 -5.59
N LEU A 44 -0.42 7.09 -4.45
CA LEU A 44 -1.74 6.52 -4.19
C LEU A 44 -2.76 7.61 -3.88
N GLU A 45 -4.00 7.39 -4.31
CA GLU A 45 -5.13 8.21 -3.89
C GLU A 45 -5.36 8.10 -2.38
N GLU A 46 -5.95 9.15 -1.81
CA GLU A 46 -6.43 9.11 -0.43
C GLU A 46 -7.61 8.14 -0.32
N SER A 47 -7.67 7.42 0.80
CA SER A 47 -8.75 6.47 1.04
C SER A 47 -10.10 7.18 1.12
N GLN A 48 -11.02 6.85 0.21
CA GLN A 48 -12.39 7.39 0.20
C GLN A 48 -13.29 6.85 1.34
N ALA A 49 -12.79 5.89 2.12
CA ALA A 49 -13.56 5.16 3.13
C ALA A 49 -13.66 5.85 4.52
N GLY A 50 -13.24 7.11 4.66
CA GLY A 50 -13.28 7.84 5.94
C GLY A 50 -12.32 7.28 7.02
N GLU A 51 -12.50 7.71 8.27
CA GLU A 51 -11.62 7.39 9.43
C GLU A 51 -11.52 5.90 9.77
N GLN A 52 -12.39 5.06 9.22
CA GLN A 52 -12.46 3.65 9.57
C GLN A 52 -11.68 2.79 8.60
N ARG A 53 -10.37 2.67 8.84
CA ARG A 53 -9.57 1.43 8.80
C ARG A 53 -8.09 1.77 9.01
N TYR A 54 -7.62 1.62 10.24
CA TYR A 54 -6.20 1.60 10.60
C TYR A 54 -5.47 0.41 9.94
N LYS A 55 -5.24 0.45 8.64
CA LYS A 55 -4.35 -0.48 7.93
C LYS A 55 -3.23 0.34 7.30
N SER A 56 -2.00 0.04 7.70
CA SER A 56 -0.82 0.67 7.12
C SER A 56 -0.75 0.32 5.63
N PRO A 57 -0.69 1.32 4.72
CA PRO A 57 -0.57 1.02 3.30
C PRO A 57 0.79 0.38 2.97
N HIS A 58 1.82 0.57 3.79
CA HIS A 58 3.07 -0.18 3.69
C HIS A 58 2.85 -1.69 3.91
N VAL A 59 2.11 -2.05 4.96
CA VAL A 59 1.78 -3.46 5.25
C VAL A 59 0.93 -4.05 4.14
N ALA A 60 -0.02 -3.29 3.62
CA ALA A 60 -0.87 -3.73 2.53
C ALA A 60 -0.07 -3.96 1.24
N PHE A 61 0.84 -3.06 0.87
CA PHE A 61 1.75 -3.23 -0.26
C PHE A 61 2.61 -4.49 -0.10
N ALA A 62 3.28 -4.66 1.04
CA ALA A 62 4.13 -5.82 1.29
C ALA A 62 3.37 -7.15 1.22
N LEU A 63 2.16 -7.19 1.78
CA LEU A 63 1.28 -8.35 1.69
C LEU A 63 0.86 -8.64 0.24
N GLY A 64 0.50 -7.61 -0.52
CA GLY A 64 0.20 -7.72 -1.94
C GLY A 64 1.37 -8.33 -2.71
N TYR A 65 2.57 -7.75 -2.54
CA TYR A 65 3.80 -8.21 -3.19
C TYR A 65 4.08 -9.69 -2.94
N TYR A 66 4.03 -10.12 -1.68
CA TYR A 66 4.17 -11.53 -1.32
C TYR A 66 3.14 -12.41 -2.03
N LYS A 67 1.86 -12.02 -2.03
CA LYS A 67 0.78 -12.79 -2.67
C LYS A 67 0.95 -12.87 -4.18
N GLY A 68 1.39 -11.79 -4.82
CA GLY A 68 1.70 -11.76 -6.26
C GLY A 68 2.78 -12.77 -6.63
N ILE A 69 3.88 -12.83 -5.85
CA ILE A 69 4.94 -13.82 -6.04
C ILE A 69 4.39 -15.24 -5.88
N CYS A 70 3.65 -15.53 -4.80
CA CYS A 70 3.07 -16.86 -4.60
C CYS A 70 2.18 -17.29 -5.78
N GLN A 71 1.37 -16.37 -6.30
CA GLN A 71 0.54 -16.66 -7.47
C GLN A 71 1.40 -16.95 -8.70
N ARG A 72 2.37 -16.09 -9.00
CA ARG A 72 3.28 -16.25 -10.14
C ARG A 72 4.01 -17.59 -10.09
N THR A 73 4.50 -18.00 -8.91
CA THR A 73 5.16 -19.30 -8.70
C THR A 73 4.19 -20.48 -8.87
N ASN A 74 2.93 -20.35 -8.45
CA ASN A 74 1.93 -21.39 -8.70
C ASN A 74 1.58 -21.52 -10.18
N ASP A 75 1.54 -20.42 -10.92
CA ASP A 75 1.26 -20.41 -12.37
C ASP A 75 2.43 -21.00 -13.19
N ASP A 76 3.66 -21.00 -12.65
CA ASP A 76 4.86 -21.59 -13.26
C ASP A 76 5.01 -23.11 -13.03
N ASN A 77 4.24 -23.69 -12.09
CA ASN A 77 4.27 -25.13 -11.77
C ASN A 77 3.24 -25.92 -12.57
#